data_AF-A0A959J5D0-F1
#
_entry.id   AF-A0A959J5D0-F1
#
_cell.length_a   1.000
_cell.length_b   1.000
_cell.length_c   1.000
_cell.angle_alpha   90.00
_cell.angle_beta   90.00
_cell.angle_gamma   90.00
#
_symmetry.space_group_name_H-M   'P 1'
#
loop_
_entity.id
_entity.type
_entity.pdbx_description
1 polymer ?
#
loop_
_entity_poly.entity_id
_entity_poly.type
_entity_poly.pdbx_seq_one_letter_code
_entity_poly.pdbx_strand_id
1 'polypeptide(L)'
;MQSYFDNFEGLNSYIQNNVKGSILVSYRNCADYEGMVLGIMIVFDGREPKYELDLQWMSMGLDLYGDTLQESYVYQFVSLEALLEYLLLKYHINISDIPLKYQFDLSQFPNPIKDEAKKPLFEAAWQKFQVDFENGAFLDPSLKLVYDSLDR
;
A
#
# COMPACT_ATOMS: atom_id res chain seq x y z
N MET A 1 -16.32 -1.89 15.78
CA MET A 1 -15.26 -1.05 16.36
C MET A 1 -13.94 -1.60 15.86
N GLN A 2 -13.14 -0.78 15.19
CA GLN A 2 -11.82 -1.18 14.69
C GLN A 2 -10.82 -1.08 15.84
N SER A 3 -10.01 -2.12 16.03
CA SER A 3 -8.96 -2.16 17.05
C SER A 3 -7.61 -1.88 16.41
N TYR A 4 -6.76 -1.13 17.11
CA TYR A 4 -5.44 -0.69 16.66
C TYR A 4 -4.35 -1.14 17.63
N PHE A 5 -3.10 -1.19 17.16
CA PHE A 5 -1.96 -1.53 18.02
C PHE A 5 -1.61 -0.35 18.90
N ASP A 6 -1.51 -0.56 20.22
CA ASP A 6 -1.21 0.55 21.14
C ASP A 6 0.29 0.93 21.16
N ASN A 7 1.17 -0.03 20.88
CA ASN A 7 2.62 0.12 21.01
C ASN A 7 3.40 -0.92 20.19
N PHE A 8 4.72 -0.74 20.19
CA PHE A 8 5.65 -1.63 19.50
C PHE A 8 5.60 -3.07 20.03
N GLU A 9 5.54 -3.28 21.35
CA GLU A 9 5.50 -4.63 21.91
C GLU A 9 4.27 -5.41 21.41
N GLY A 10 3.11 -4.76 21.30
CA GLY A 10 1.88 -5.35 20.80
C GLY A 10 1.99 -5.79 19.34
N LEU A 11 2.50 -4.90 18.47
CA LEU A 11 2.69 -5.21 17.04
C LEU A 11 3.76 -6.31 16.85
N ASN A 12 4.90 -6.19 17.53
CA ASN A 12 5.97 -7.17 17.43
C ASN A 12 5.49 -8.56 17.92
N SER A 13 4.79 -8.61 19.05
CA SER A 13 4.21 -9.87 19.55
C SER A 13 3.22 -10.48 18.55
N TYR A 14 2.39 -9.65 17.91
CA TYR A 14 1.51 -10.12 16.85
C TYR A 14 2.28 -10.75 15.69
N ILE A 15 3.33 -10.10 15.19
CA ILE A 15 4.15 -10.62 14.08
C ILE A 15 4.82 -11.95 14.46
N GLN A 16 5.43 -12.02 15.64
CA GLN A 16 6.10 -13.24 16.13
C GLN A 16 5.12 -14.41 16.28
N ASN A 17 3.90 -14.14 16.75
CA ASN A 17 2.84 -15.15 16.88
C ASN A 17 2.29 -15.62 15.52
N ASN A 18 2.35 -14.79 14.49
CA ASN A 18 1.75 -15.10 13.19
C ASN A 18 2.71 -15.76 12.18
N VAL A 19 3.98 -15.98 12.52
CA VAL A 19 5.03 -16.70 11.74
C VAL A 19 5.32 -16.15 10.34
N LYS A 20 4.32 -15.88 9.50
CA LYS A 20 4.39 -15.17 8.23
C LYS A 20 3.02 -14.56 7.95
N GLY A 21 2.99 -13.33 7.43
CA GLY A 21 1.73 -12.71 7.05
C GLY A 21 1.91 -11.32 6.47
N SER A 22 0.79 -10.61 6.37
CA SER A 22 0.76 -9.20 6.04
C SER A 22 -0.28 -8.46 6.89
N ILE A 23 -0.01 -7.19 7.17
CA ILE A 23 -0.93 -6.26 7.80
C ILE A 23 -1.18 -5.13 6.81
N LEU A 24 -2.42 -5.01 6.36
CA LEU A 24 -2.87 -3.83 5.63
C LEU A 24 -2.99 -2.66 6.62
N VAL A 25 -2.13 -1.66 6.42
CA VAL A 25 -2.04 -0.49 7.29
C VAL A 25 -3.10 0.53 6.91
N SER A 26 -3.13 0.92 5.64
CA SER A 26 -4.08 1.93 5.16
C SER A 26 -4.29 1.87 3.65
N TYR A 27 -5.46 2.34 3.21
CA TYR A 27 -5.65 2.87 1.86
C TYR A 27 -5.69 4.39 1.91
N ARG A 28 -5.13 5.04 0.90
CA ARG A 28 -5.10 6.50 0.76
C ARG A 28 -5.46 6.90 -0.65
N ASN A 29 -6.29 7.92 -0.81
CA ASN A 29 -6.55 8.50 -2.12
C ASN A 29 -5.27 9.13 -2.69
N CYS A 30 -5.01 8.88 -3.96
CA CYS A 30 -3.92 9.51 -4.70
C CYS A 30 -4.38 10.88 -5.19
N ALA A 31 -4.02 11.96 -4.47
CA ALA A 31 -4.53 13.31 -4.76
C ALA A 31 -4.27 13.77 -6.21
N ASP A 32 -3.14 13.39 -6.79
CA ASP A 32 -2.73 13.76 -8.15
C ASP A 32 -3.24 12.80 -9.24
N TYR A 33 -3.92 11.71 -8.84
CA TYR A 33 -4.41 10.67 -9.74
C TYR A 33 -5.83 10.27 -9.35
N GLU A 34 -6.81 11.05 -9.82
CA GLU A 34 -8.23 10.79 -9.53
C GLU A 34 -8.62 9.39 -10.00
N GLY A 35 -9.34 8.63 -9.16
CA GLY A 35 -9.65 7.24 -9.50
C GLY A 35 -8.69 6.22 -8.90
N MET A 36 -7.62 6.67 -8.22
CA MET A 36 -6.59 5.80 -7.69
C MET A 36 -6.44 5.87 -6.18
N VAL A 37 -6.04 4.74 -5.60
CA VAL A 37 -5.67 4.62 -4.19
C VAL A 37 -4.31 3.96 -4.04
N LEU A 38 -3.61 4.33 -2.97
CA LEU A 38 -2.40 3.69 -2.49
C LEU A 38 -2.72 2.80 -1.29
N GLY A 39 -2.52 1.49 -1.45
CA GLY A 39 -2.44 0.52 -0.38
C GLY A 39 -1.05 0.48 0.24
N ILE A 40 -0.99 0.52 1.56
CA ILE A 40 0.26 0.44 2.33
C ILE A 40 0.16 -0.80 3.22
N MET A 41 1.08 -1.75 3.04
CA MET A 41 1.07 -3.01 3.77
C MET A 41 2.43 -3.34 4.36
N ILE A 42 2.42 -3.92 5.55
CA ILE A 42 3.61 -4.53 6.16
C ILE A 42 3.54 -6.02 5.85
N VAL A 43 4.52 -6.55 5.15
CA VAL A 43 4.70 -7.99 4.92
C VAL A 43 5.81 -8.48 5.84
N PHE A 44 5.59 -9.60 6.51
CA PHE A 44 6.55 -10.15 7.46
C PHE A 44 6.70 -11.67 7.34
N ASP A 45 7.91 -12.16 7.58
CA ASP A 45 8.19 -13.54 7.97
C ASP A 45 8.97 -13.47 9.29
N GLY A 46 8.56 -14.25 10.28
CA GLY A 46 9.20 -14.37 11.59
C GLY A 46 10.23 -15.49 11.64
N ARG A 47 10.27 -16.37 10.64
CA ARG A 47 11.28 -17.45 10.53
C ARG A 47 12.57 -16.97 9.90
N GLU A 48 12.44 -16.02 8.98
CA GLU A 48 13.51 -15.24 8.39
C GLU A 48 13.17 -13.79 8.71
N PRO A 49 13.98 -13.01 9.45
CA PRO A 49 13.64 -11.66 9.90
C PRO A 49 13.49 -10.70 8.71
N LYS A 50 12.35 -10.82 8.04
CA LYS A 50 12.04 -10.24 6.76
C LYS A 50 10.88 -9.30 7.00
N TYR A 51 11.19 -8.01 6.96
CA TYR A 51 10.22 -6.93 7.10
C TYR A 51 10.17 -6.18 5.79
N GLU A 52 9.01 -6.20 5.15
CA GLU A 52 8.81 -5.60 3.84
C GLU A 52 7.67 -4.60 3.90
N LEU A 53 7.86 -3.48 3.20
CA LEU A 53 6.82 -2.52 2.91
C LEU A 53 6.34 -2.78 1.48
N ASP A 54 5.10 -3.22 1.34
CA ASP A 54 4.43 -3.39 0.05
C ASP A 54 3.52 -2.18 -0.20
N LEU A 55 3.82 -1.43 -1.25
CA LEU A 55 3.09 -0.26 -1.71
C LEU A 55 2.38 -0.60 -3.01
N GLN A 56 1.06 -0.50 -3.02
CA GLN A 56 0.23 -0.88 -4.17
C GLN A 56 -0.62 0.30 -4.62
N TRP A 57 -0.36 0.83 -5.81
CA TRP A 57 -1.20 1.82 -6.44
C TRP A 57 -2.24 1.11 -7.30
N MET A 58 -3.52 1.35 -7.03
CA MET A 58 -4.61 0.62 -7.67
C MET A 58 -5.67 1.56 -8.21
N SER A 59 -6.29 1.15 -9.32
CA SER A 59 -7.57 1.68 -9.79
C SER A 59 -8.55 0.53 -9.98
N MET A 60 -9.58 0.46 -9.12
CA MET A 60 -10.53 -0.64 -9.13
C MET A 60 -11.56 -0.49 -10.26
N GLY A 61 -11.76 -1.55 -11.05
CA GLY A 61 -12.84 -1.62 -12.02
C GLY A 61 -12.64 -0.81 -13.30
N LEU A 62 -11.43 -0.30 -13.53
CA LEU A 62 -11.14 0.60 -14.63
C LEU A 62 -10.96 -0.12 -15.97
N ASP A 63 -10.53 -1.38 -15.95
CA ASP A 63 -10.33 -2.13 -17.18
C ASP A 63 -11.66 -2.49 -17.89
N LEU A 64 -11.57 -3.10 -19.08
CA LEU A 64 -12.75 -3.46 -19.88
C LEU A 64 -13.63 -4.55 -19.24
N TYR A 65 -13.10 -5.29 -18.27
CA TYR A 65 -13.76 -6.42 -17.61
C TYR A 65 -14.20 -6.10 -16.17
N GLY A 66 -13.83 -4.92 -15.65
CA GLY A 66 -14.06 -4.52 -14.26
C GLY A 66 -13.00 -5.03 -13.28
N ASP A 67 -11.84 -5.46 -13.77
CA ASP A 67 -10.69 -5.83 -12.96
C ASP A 67 -9.95 -4.59 -12.43
N THR A 68 -9.15 -4.82 -11.39
CA THR A 68 -8.33 -3.79 -10.74
C THR A 68 -7.01 -3.67 -11.48
N LEU A 69 -6.72 -2.47 -11.98
CA LEU A 69 -5.38 -2.14 -12.46
C LEU A 69 -4.49 -1.83 -11.27
N GLN A 70 -3.27 -2.36 -11.26
CA GLN A 70 -2.37 -2.26 -10.12
C GLN A 70 -0.89 -2.20 -10.54
N GLU A 71 -0.13 -1.33 -9.88
CA GLU A 71 1.33 -1.37 -9.86
C GLU A 71 1.83 -1.40 -8.41
N SER A 72 3.01 -1.96 -8.17
CA SER A 72 3.55 -2.04 -6.82
C SER A 72 5.07 -2.03 -6.71
N TYR A 73 5.53 -1.54 -5.57
CA TYR A 73 6.90 -1.66 -5.11
C TYR A 73 6.94 -2.37 -3.77
N VAL A 74 7.89 -3.30 -3.61
CA VAL A 74 8.20 -3.88 -2.30
C VAL A 74 9.61 -3.50 -1.89
N TYR A 75 9.73 -2.94 -0.69
CA TYR A 75 10.99 -2.54 -0.09
C TYR A 75 11.30 -3.40 1.13
N GLN A 76 12.54 -3.89 1.23
CA GLN A 76 13.00 -4.66 2.38
C GLN A 76 13.69 -3.77 3.41
N PHE A 77 13.35 -3.99 4.68
CA PHE A 77 13.93 -3.33 5.84
C PHE A 77 14.72 -4.33 6.69
N VAL A 78 15.74 -3.83 7.38
CA VAL A 78 16.61 -4.61 8.27
C VAL A 78 15.94 -4.98 9.59
N SER A 79 14.92 -4.22 10.01
CA SER A 79 14.15 -4.48 11.22
C SER A 79 12.75 -3.86 11.13
N LEU A 80 11.87 -4.27 12.05
CA LEU A 80 10.52 -3.70 12.17
C LEU A 80 10.58 -2.22 12.58
N GLU A 81 11.51 -1.85 13.46
CA GLU A 81 11.71 -0.46 13.92
C GLU A 81 12.06 0.46 12.75
N ALA A 82 12.98 0.04 11.87
CA ALA A 82 13.37 0.83 10.70
C ALA A 82 12.19 1.02 9.73
N LEU A 83 11.35 -0.01 9.56
CA LEU A 83 10.13 0.08 8.76
C LEU A 83 9.14 1.07 9.38
N LEU A 84 8.90 0.97 10.69
CA LEU A 84 7.97 1.84 11.41
C LEU A 84 8.44 3.30 11.42
N GLU A 85 9.74 3.55 11.56
CA GLU A 85 10.32 4.89 11.45
C GLU A 85 10.09 5.46 10.05
N TYR A 86 10.29 4.66 8.99
CA TYR A 86 9.99 5.09 7.63
C TYR A 86 8.51 5.39 7.41
N LEU A 87 7.60 4.54 7.92
CA LEU A 87 6.16 4.79 7.88
C LEU A 87 5.77 6.10 8.56
N LEU A 88 6.38 6.40 9.71
CA LEU A 88 6.15 7.65 10.43
C LEU A 88 6.67 8.86 9.65
N LEU A 89 7.90 8.80 9.14
CA LEU A 89 8.53 9.93 8.47
C LEU A 89 7.92 10.22 7.08
N LYS A 90 7.70 9.17 6.28
CA LYS A 90 7.25 9.30 4.89
C LYS A 90 5.73 9.43 4.79
N TYR A 91 5.00 8.64 5.58
CA TYR A 91 3.56 8.52 5.47
C TYR A 91 2.82 9.08 6.67
N HIS A 92 3.49 9.54 7.72
CA HIS A 92 2.86 10.01 8.95
C HIS A 92 1.95 8.95 9.59
N ILE A 93 2.40 7.69 9.56
CA ILE A 93 1.70 6.55 10.18
C ILE A 93 2.43 6.19 11.47
N ASN A 94 1.73 6.32 12.59
CA ASN A 94 2.16 5.82 13.90
C ASN A 94 1.71 4.38 14.09
N ILE A 95 2.30 3.69 15.07
CA ILE A 95 1.87 2.33 15.45
C ILE A 95 0.38 2.31 15.82
N SER A 96 -0.10 3.36 16.51
CA SER A 96 -1.51 3.55 16.87
C SER A 96 -2.47 3.69 15.70
N ASP A 97 -1.95 3.92 14.48
CA ASP A 97 -2.75 4.00 13.26
C ASP A 97 -2.87 2.64 12.57
N ILE A 98 -2.08 1.64 12.98
CA ILE A 98 -2.05 0.31 12.38
C ILE A 98 -3.17 -0.55 12.98
N PRO A 99 -4.12 -1.05 12.19
CA PRO A 99 -5.21 -1.85 12.71
C PRO A 99 -4.81 -3.30 12.96
N LEU A 100 -5.33 -3.92 14.03
CA LEU A 100 -5.18 -5.38 14.26
C LEU A 100 -5.87 -6.20 13.17
N LYS A 101 -6.97 -5.65 12.63
CA LYS A 101 -7.72 -6.21 11.51
C LYS A 101 -8.25 -5.05 10.68
N TYR A 102 -7.80 -4.95 9.44
CA TYR A 102 -8.28 -3.92 8.53
C TYR A 102 -9.75 -4.16 8.19
N GLN A 103 -10.55 -3.11 8.23
CA GLN A 103 -11.91 -3.11 7.69
C GLN A 103 -11.89 -2.37 6.36
N PHE A 104 -12.15 -3.10 5.28
CA PHE A 104 -12.12 -2.54 3.94
C PHE A 104 -13.26 -1.53 3.75
N ASP A 105 -12.90 -0.27 3.54
CA ASP A 105 -13.86 0.79 3.26
C ASP A 105 -13.99 0.99 1.74
N LEU A 106 -14.99 0.35 1.15
CA LEU A 106 -15.31 0.46 -0.28
C LEU A 106 -15.64 1.90 -0.71
N SER A 107 -15.96 2.81 0.21
CA SER A 107 -16.25 4.21 -0.14
C SER A 107 -14.99 5.00 -0.51
N GLN A 108 -13.81 4.55 -0.08
CA GLN A 108 -12.53 5.15 -0.45
C GLN A 108 -12.08 4.75 -1.86
N PHE A 109 -12.79 3.85 -2.52
CA PHE A 109 -12.41 3.34 -3.83
C PHE A 109 -13.32 3.94 -4.90
N PRO A 110 -12.75 4.76 -5.80
CA PRO A 110 -13.47 5.22 -6.98
C PRO A 110 -13.97 4.03 -7.78
N ASN A 111 -15.24 4.03 -8.15
CA ASN A 111 -15.87 2.92 -8.83
C ASN A 111 -16.41 3.39 -10.19
N PRO A 112 -15.67 3.19 -11.29
CA PRO A 112 -16.08 3.65 -12.62
C PRO A 112 -17.39 3.01 -13.12
N ILE A 113 -17.84 1.89 -12.54
CA ILE A 113 -19.15 1.30 -12.82
C ILE A 113 -20.27 2.11 -12.14
N LYS A 114 -20.02 2.67 -10.95
CA LYS A 114 -20.98 3.53 -10.23
C LYS A 114 -20.90 5.00 -10.68
N ASP A 115 -19.71 5.43 -11.09
CA ASP A 115 -19.39 6.79 -11.52
C ASP A 115 -19.02 6.83 -13.00
N GLU A 116 -19.87 6.29 -13.87
CA GLU A 116 -19.60 6.12 -15.31
C GLU A 116 -19.16 7.43 -15.99
N ALA A 117 -19.75 8.56 -15.60
CA ALA A 117 -19.39 9.88 -16.11
C ALA A 117 -17.93 10.30 -15.81
N LYS A 118 -17.33 9.75 -14.75
CA LYS A 118 -15.94 10.00 -14.37
C LYS A 118 -14.96 9.00 -14.97
N LYS A 119 -15.42 7.93 -15.60
CA LYS A 119 -14.55 6.89 -16.18
C LYS A 119 -13.45 7.46 -17.08
N PRO A 120 -13.71 8.42 -18.00
CA PRO A 120 -12.64 9.01 -18.82
C PRO A 120 -11.55 9.74 -18.00
N LEU A 121 -11.91 10.33 -16.85
CA LEU A 121 -10.95 10.98 -15.95
C LEU A 121 -10.06 9.95 -15.28
N PHE A 122 -10.63 8.83 -14.83
CA PHE A 122 -9.86 7.75 -14.19
C PHE A 122 -8.92 7.07 -15.19
N GLU A 123 -9.37 6.87 -16.44
CA GLU A 123 -8.52 6.33 -17.52
C GLU A 123 -7.33 7.24 -17.82
N ALA A 124 -7.56 8.55 -17.93
CA ALA A 124 -6.49 9.53 -18.14
C ALA A 124 -5.52 9.60 -16.94
N ALA A 125 -6.05 9.53 -15.72
CA ALA A 125 -5.24 9.50 -14.50
C ALA A 125 -4.35 8.24 -14.44
N TRP A 126 -4.90 7.07 -14.78
CA TRP A 126 -4.14 5.82 -14.85
C TRP A 126 -3.02 5.88 -15.89
N GLN A 127 -3.30 6.39 -17.09
CA GLN A 127 -2.29 6.56 -18.13
C GLN A 127 -1.16 7.50 -17.69
N LYS A 128 -1.49 8.61 -17.03
CA LYS A 128 -0.49 9.53 -16.46
C LYS A 128 0.33 8.82 -15.38
N PHE A 129 -0.34 8.12 -14.46
CA PHE A 129 0.31 7.38 -13.39
C PHE A 129 1.31 6.36 -13.94
N GLN A 130 0.94 5.60 -14.96
CA GLN A 130 1.82 4.62 -15.61
C GLN A 130 3.11 5.25 -16.11
N VAL A 131 3.02 6.38 -16.83
CA VAL A 131 4.20 7.11 -17.32
C VAL A 131 5.07 7.58 -16.16
N ASP A 132 4.48 8.11 -15.08
CA ASP A 132 5.24 8.59 -13.92
C ASP A 132 5.88 7.43 -13.14
N PHE A 133 5.19 6.30 -13.02
CA PHE A 133 5.67 5.08 -12.39
C PHE A 133 6.85 4.48 -13.16
N GLU A 134 6.72 4.35 -14.49
CA GLU A 134 7.81 3.91 -15.37
C GLU A 134 9.03 4.85 -15.31
N ASN A 135 8.84 6.15 -15.08
CA ASN A 135 9.93 7.09 -14.91
C ASN A 135 10.51 7.11 -13.49
N GLY A 136 10.01 6.26 -12.59
CA GLY A 136 10.50 6.12 -11.22
C GLY A 136 10.06 7.25 -10.28
N ALA A 137 8.97 7.97 -10.59
CA ALA A 137 8.51 9.10 -9.77
C ALA A 137 8.15 8.70 -8.32
N PHE A 138 7.81 7.44 -8.09
CA PHE A 138 7.47 6.89 -6.78
C PHE A 138 8.58 6.02 -6.16
N LEU A 139 9.69 5.84 -6.89
CA LEU A 139 10.80 5.03 -6.43
C LEU A 139 11.53 5.79 -5.31
N ASP A 140 11.79 5.12 -4.20
CA ASP A 140 12.67 5.64 -3.16
C ASP A 140 14.06 4.97 -3.26
N PRO A 141 15.05 5.65 -3.88
CA PRO A 141 16.36 5.06 -4.12
C PRO A 141 17.19 4.88 -2.84
N SER A 142 16.72 5.40 -1.69
CA SER A 142 17.38 5.19 -0.40
C SER A 142 17.04 3.82 0.22
N LEU A 143 16.01 3.15 -0.28
CA LEU A 143 15.54 1.87 0.21
C LEU A 143 16.02 0.71 -0.66
N LYS A 144 16.07 -0.49 -0.06
CA LYS A 144 16.34 -1.72 -0.80
C LYS A 144 15.07 -2.21 -1.49
N LEU A 145 14.91 -1.90 -2.77
CA LEU A 145 13.85 -2.47 -3.60
C LEU A 145 14.08 -3.97 -3.79
N VAL A 146 13.04 -4.78 -3.60
CA VAL A 146 13.07 -6.24 -3.76
C VAL A 146 12.01 -6.76 -4.73
N TYR A 147 11.05 -5.91 -5.11
CA TYR A 147 10.09 -6.18 -6.17
C TYR A 147 9.64 -4.88 -6.83
N ASP A 148 9.50 -4.93 -8.16
CA ASP A 148 8.92 -3.91 -9.03
C ASP A 148 7.95 -4.63 -9.97
N SER A 149 6.70 -4.17 -10.06
CA SER A 149 5.71 -4.75 -10.96
C SER A 149 6.04 -4.58 -12.44
N LEU A 150 6.99 -3.70 -12.80
CA LEU A 150 7.51 -3.56 -14.16
C LEU A 150 8.59 -4.59 -14.54
N ASP A 151 8.97 -5.53 -13.65
CA ASP A 151 10.01 -6.54 -13.90
C ASP A 151 11.37 -5.94 -14.35
N ARG A 152 11.83 -4.87 -13.69
CA ARG A 152 13.15 -4.23 -13.93
C ARG A 152 14.29 -4.83 -13.10
#